data_AF-A0A7L0THM9-F1
#
_entry.id   AF-A0A7L0THM9-F1
#
_cell.length_a   1.000
_cell.length_b   1.000
_cell.length_c   1.000
_cell.angle_alpha   90.00
_cell.angle_beta   90.00
_cell.angle_gamma   90.00
#
_symmetry.space_group_name_H-M   'P 1'
#
loop_
_entity.id
_entity.type
_entity.pdbx_description
1 polymer ?
#
loop_
_entity_poly.entity_id
_entity_poly.type
_entity_poly.pdbx_seq_one_letter_code
_entity_poly.pdbx_strand_id
1 'polypeptide(L)'
;QVTSWLKKIYGNQPIPQYEVNARTVDILYELVECNEARDRDVSLLIEDMKQRTTEYEAEADYLQRLLTESLGLSLSSLSSEGTSHLNVLVNSAMTLETKDTSLASFFCAINDTTSELYTTESKNREMELELTNIRKKLTAALMLEKKLEEDLKKTEELLEVEKAKADSRSQNLKFLKDKSEDLKIRIKAAEEQLAATGLDQSLTHESLVSLSE
;
A
#
# COMPACT_ATOMS: atom_id res chain seq x y z
N GLN A 1 13.72 24.04 -23.26
CA GLN A 1 13.93 22.62 -23.61
C GLN A 1 12.97 22.18 -24.72
N VAL A 2 11.65 22.16 -24.49
CA VAL A 2 10.62 21.78 -25.48
C VAL A 2 10.76 22.48 -26.85
N THR A 3 10.90 23.81 -26.88
CA THR A 3 10.99 24.57 -28.14
C THR A 3 12.26 24.22 -28.95
N SER A 4 13.37 23.94 -28.28
CA SER A 4 14.63 23.52 -28.92
C SER A 4 14.52 22.10 -29.46
N TRP A 5 13.88 21.20 -28.71
CA TRP A 5 13.59 19.84 -29.15
C TRP A 5 12.66 19.81 -30.37
N LEU A 6 11.58 20.59 -30.38
CA LEU A 6 10.70 20.72 -31.55
C LEU A 6 11.44 21.24 -32.78
N LYS A 7 12.33 22.23 -32.63
CA LYS A 7 13.20 22.69 -33.73
C LYS A 7 14.12 21.58 -34.25
N LYS A 8 14.66 20.74 -33.37
CA LYS A 8 15.50 19.59 -33.75
C LYS A 8 14.69 18.56 -34.55
N ILE A 9 13.47 18.23 -34.10
CA ILE A 9 12.60 17.23 -34.73
C ILE A 9 12.09 17.70 -36.10
N TYR A 10 11.65 18.96 -36.22
CA TYR A 10 11.11 19.51 -37.47
C TYR A 10 12.19 20.05 -38.41
N GLY A 11 13.41 20.27 -37.92
CA GLY A 11 14.53 20.76 -38.73
C GLY A 11 14.21 22.10 -39.40
N ASN A 12 14.17 22.10 -40.74
CA ASN A 12 13.85 23.28 -41.55
C ASN A 12 12.34 23.47 -41.79
N GLN A 13 11.49 22.55 -41.33
CA GLN A 13 10.04 22.66 -41.47
C GLN A 13 9.46 23.58 -40.38
N PRO A 14 8.38 24.32 -40.69
CA PRO A 14 7.70 25.14 -39.70
C PRO A 14 7.07 24.25 -38.63
N ILE A 15 7.32 24.59 -37.35
CA ILE A 15 6.69 23.92 -36.22
C ILE A 15 5.19 24.24 -36.23
N PRO A 16 4.30 23.23 -36.17
CA PRO A 16 2.86 23.46 -36.07
C PRO A 16 2.50 24.35 -34.89
N GLN A 17 1.54 25.26 -35.06
CA GLN A 17 1.05 26.06 -33.95
C GLN A 17 0.32 25.16 -32.95
N TYR A 18 0.60 25.37 -31.67
CA TYR A 18 -0.04 24.65 -30.57
C TYR A 18 -0.40 25.65 -29.46
N GLU A 19 -1.41 25.29 -28.68
CA GLU A 19 -1.85 26.11 -27.54
C GLU A 19 -0.85 25.99 -26.39
N VAL A 20 -0.24 27.10 -26.00
CA VAL A 20 0.70 27.15 -24.88
C VAL A 20 -0.07 27.30 -23.58
N ASN A 21 -0.50 26.17 -23.01
CA ASN A 21 -1.06 26.08 -21.67
C ASN A 21 -0.25 25.06 -20.82
N ALA A 22 -0.42 25.08 -19.50
CA ALA A 22 0.37 24.25 -18.59
C ALA A 22 0.31 22.75 -18.95
N ARG A 23 -0.89 22.25 -19.25
CA ARG A 23 -1.10 20.85 -19.65
C ARG A 23 -0.36 20.49 -20.93
N THR A 24 -0.40 21.35 -21.96
CA THR A 24 0.29 21.10 -23.23
C THR A 24 1.80 21.10 -23.05
N VAL A 25 2.33 22.00 -22.21
CA VAL A 25 3.77 22.09 -21.92
C VAL A 25 4.26 20.86 -21.16
N ASP A 26 3.49 20.37 -20.18
CA ASP A 26 3.83 19.17 -19.41
C ASP A 26 3.89 17.92 -20.30
N ILE A 27 2.86 17.72 -21.15
CA ILE A 27 2.84 16.60 -22.11
C ILE A 27 4.04 16.64 -23.06
N LEU A 28 4.38 17.83 -23.57
CA LEU A 28 5.53 17.98 -24.45
C LEU A 28 6.86 17.75 -23.73
N TYR A 29 6.94 18.10 -22.45
CA TYR A 29 8.13 17.86 -21.63
C TYR A 29 8.33 16.36 -21.39
N GLU A 30 7.29 15.63 -21.00
CA GLU A 30 7.35 14.16 -20.86
C GLU A 30 7.75 13.48 -22.18
N LEU A 31 7.23 13.97 -23.31
CA LEU A 31 7.57 13.45 -24.62
C LEU A 31 9.05 13.67 -24.98
N VAL A 32 9.61 14.83 -24.61
CA VAL A 32 11.04 15.12 -24.78
C VAL A 32 11.88 14.13 -23.98
N GLU A 33 11.56 13.92 -22.70
CA GLU A 33 12.32 13.01 -21.84
C GLU A 33 12.27 11.56 -22.36
N CYS A 34 11.08 11.09 -22.75
CA CYS A 34 10.90 9.78 -23.35
C CYS A 34 11.69 9.64 -24.67
N ASN A 35 11.66 10.66 -25.53
CA ASN A 35 12.37 10.63 -26.79
C ASN A 35 13.90 10.66 -26.60
N GLU A 36 14.42 11.50 -25.71
CA GLU A 36 15.85 11.59 -25.42
C GLU A 36 16.40 10.32 -24.76
N ALA A 37 15.60 9.63 -23.94
CA ALA A 37 15.95 8.31 -23.41
C ALA A 37 16.06 7.28 -24.55
N ARG A 38 15.01 7.17 -25.39
CA ARG A 38 15.00 6.24 -26.52
C ARG A 38 16.10 6.51 -27.54
N ASP A 39 16.36 7.78 -27.86
CA ASP A 39 17.42 8.19 -28.79
C ASP A 39 18.80 7.77 -28.26
N ARG A 40 19.02 7.88 -26.94
CA ARG A 40 20.25 7.37 -26.31
C ARG A 40 20.37 5.86 -26.43
N ASP A 41 19.32 5.12 -26.11
CA ASP A 41 19.33 3.65 -26.18
C ASP A 41 19.60 3.16 -27.60
N VAL A 42 18.96 3.77 -28.60
CA VAL A 42 19.21 3.46 -30.01
C VAL A 42 20.64 3.81 -30.41
N SER A 43 21.17 4.94 -29.94
CA SER A 43 22.56 5.33 -30.22
C SER A 43 23.57 4.35 -29.63
N LEU A 44 23.33 3.87 -28.40
CA LEU A 44 24.15 2.85 -27.75
C LEU A 44 24.09 1.53 -28.51
N LEU A 45 22.91 1.11 -28.96
CA LEU A 45 22.74 -0.10 -29.76
C LEU A 45 23.49 0.01 -31.10
N ILE A 46 23.43 1.15 -31.77
CA ILE A 46 24.16 1.37 -33.02
C ILE A 46 25.67 1.27 -32.78
N GLU A 47 26.17 1.87 -31.70
CA GLU A 47 27.60 1.84 -31.39
C GLU A 47 28.08 0.43 -31.03
N ASP A 48 27.30 -0.31 -30.24
CA ASP A 48 27.56 -1.72 -29.94
C ASP A 48 27.62 -2.57 -31.22
N MET A 49 26.66 -2.40 -32.13
CA MET A 49 26.64 -3.14 -33.38
C MET A 49 27.84 -2.80 -34.28
N LYS A 50 28.28 -1.54 -34.31
CA LYS A 50 29.50 -1.14 -35.01
C LYS A 50 30.74 -1.78 -34.39
N GLN A 51 30.88 -1.71 -33.08
CA GLN A 51 31.99 -2.31 -32.36
C GLN A 51 32.06 -3.81 -32.62
N ARG A 52 30.94 -4.53 -32.47
CA ARG A 52 30.84 -5.95 -32.80
C ARG A 52 31.24 -6.23 -34.25
N THR A 53 30.78 -5.41 -35.19
CA THR A 53 31.15 -5.56 -36.61
C THR A 53 32.67 -5.48 -36.79
N THR A 54 33.33 -4.50 -36.17
CA THR A 54 34.79 -4.36 -36.25
C THR A 54 35.53 -5.53 -35.60
N GLU A 55 35.01 -6.08 -34.49
CA GLU A 55 35.58 -7.25 -33.82
C GLU A 55 35.44 -8.52 -34.68
N TYR A 56 34.27 -8.73 -35.30
CA TYR A 56 34.06 -9.85 -36.21
C TYR A 56 34.91 -9.75 -37.47
N GLU A 57 35.07 -8.54 -38.02
CA GLU A 57 35.97 -8.30 -39.15
C GLU A 57 37.43 -8.61 -38.78
N ALA A 58 37.90 -8.13 -37.62
CA ALA A 58 39.25 -8.40 -37.13
C ALA A 58 39.50 -9.91 -36.89
N GLU A 59 38.53 -10.62 -36.31
CA GLU A 59 38.61 -12.06 -36.09
C GLU A 59 38.58 -12.84 -37.42
N ALA A 60 37.73 -12.43 -38.37
CA ALA A 60 37.70 -13.04 -39.69
C ALA A 60 39.04 -12.88 -40.43
N ASP A 61 39.62 -11.69 -40.38
CA ASP A 61 40.95 -11.38 -40.89
C ASP A 61 42.04 -12.24 -40.23
N TYR A 62 42.00 -12.37 -38.90
CA TYR A 62 42.93 -13.19 -38.15
C TYR A 62 42.85 -14.66 -38.57
N LEU A 63 41.64 -15.22 -38.63
CA LEU A 63 41.42 -16.60 -39.05
C LEU A 63 41.84 -16.84 -40.50
N GLN A 64 41.57 -15.88 -41.40
CA GLN A 64 42.00 -15.97 -42.79
C GLN A 64 43.53 -16.02 -42.90
N ARG A 65 44.25 -15.16 -42.17
CA ARG A 65 45.71 -15.16 -42.13
C ARG A 65 46.25 -16.46 -41.53
N LEU A 66 45.68 -16.94 -40.43
CA LEU A 66 46.07 -18.21 -39.81
C LEU A 66 45.94 -19.39 -40.80
N LEU A 67 44.79 -19.50 -41.47
CA LEU A 67 44.53 -20.56 -42.45
C LEU A 67 45.48 -20.49 -43.64
N THR A 68 45.69 -19.29 -44.18
CA THR A 68 46.47 -19.10 -45.42
C THR A 68 47.97 -19.14 -45.17
N GLU A 69 48.46 -18.40 -44.17
CA GLU A 69 49.89 -18.17 -43.94
C GLU A 69 50.51 -19.24 -43.04
N SER A 70 49.80 -19.67 -41.98
CA SER A 70 50.35 -20.64 -41.02
C SER A 70 50.08 -22.08 -41.41
N LEU A 71 48.91 -22.36 -42.00
CA LEU A 71 48.48 -23.72 -42.35
C LEU A 71 48.56 -24.02 -43.86
N GLY A 72 48.77 -23.01 -44.71
CA GLY A 72 48.85 -23.18 -46.17
C GLY A 72 47.52 -23.58 -46.83
N LEU A 73 46.40 -23.43 -46.11
CA LEU A 73 45.06 -23.80 -46.55
C LEU A 73 44.43 -22.64 -47.30
N SER A 74 44.83 -22.46 -48.56
CA SER A 74 44.15 -21.57 -49.49
C SER A 74 42.99 -22.29 -50.18
N LEU A 75 41.94 -21.55 -50.54
CA LEU A 75 40.84 -22.08 -51.36
C LEU A 75 41.35 -22.62 -52.71
N SER A 76 42.42 -22.02 -53.24
CA SER A 76 43.09 -22.49 -54.47
C SER A 76 43.82 -23.83 -54.31
N SER A 77 44.08 -24.26 -53.08
CA SER A 77 44.73 -25.54 -52.76
C SER A 77 43.73 -26.71 -52.74
N LEU A 78 42.42 -26.42 -52.74
CA LEU A 78 41.37 -27.42 -52.73
C LEU A 78 40.99 -27.83 -54.16
N SER A 79 40.59 -29.09 -54.34
CA SER A 79 39.95 -29.53 -55.58
C SER A 79 38.58 -28.86 -55.76
N SER A 80 38.01 -28.95 -56.97
CA SER A 80 36.63 -28.50 -57.24
C SER A 80 35.63 -29.17 -56.30
N GLU A 81 35.81 -30.47 -56.05
CA GLU A 81 34.97 -31.25 -55.12
C GLU A 81 35.13 -30.77 -53.67
N GLY A 82 36.37 -30.51 -53.23
CA GLY A 82 36.64 -30.00 -51.88
C GLY A 82 36.02 -28.62 -51.65
N THR A 83 36.11 -27.73 -52.63
CA THR A 83 35.47 -26.41 -52.61
C THR A 83 33.95 -26.52 -52.58
N SER A 84 33.37 -27.46 -53.35
CA SER A 84 31.92 -27.74 -53.35
C SER A 84 31.44 -28.20 -51.97
N HIS A 85 32.13 -29.16 -51.35
CA HIS A 85 31.78 -29.63 -50.00
C HIS A 85 31.90 -28.52 -48.94
N LEU A 86 32.94 -27.69 -49.02
CA LEU A 86 33.11 -26.54 -48.13
C LEU A 86 31.95 -25.54 -48.27
N ASN A 87 31.55 -25.23 -49.51
CA ASN A 87 30.41 -24.36 -49.76
C ASN A 87 29.10 -24.94 -49.23
N VAL A 88 28.88 -26.25 -49.40
CA VAL A 88 27.70 -26.94 -48.82
C VAL A 88 27.72 -26.84 -47.29
N LEU A 89 28.88 -26.99 -46.66
CA LEU A 89 29.03 -26.84 -45.21
C LEU A 89 28.74 -25.40 -44.75
N VAL A 90 29.32 -24.39 -45.41
CA VAL A 90 29.08 -22.97 -45.11
C VAL A 90 27.59 -22.64 -45.28
N ASN A 91 26.98 -23.06 -46.38
CA ASN A 91 25.56 -22.83 -46.64
C ASN A 91 24.69 -23.54 -45.60
N SER A 92 25.00 -24.78 -45.25
CA SER A 92 24.29 -25.51 -44.19
C SER A 92 24.42 -24.80 -42.85
N ALA A 93 25.61 -24.31 -42.50
CA ALA A 93 25.86 -23.56 -41.27
C ALA A 93 25.11 -22.22 -41.22
N MET A 94 24.97 -21.54 -42.37
CA MET A 94 24.18 -20.31 -42.51
C MET A 94 22.67 -20.60 -42.44
N THR A 95 22.18 -21.63 -43.12
CA THR A 95 20.77 -22.06 -43.08
C THR A 95 20.36 -22.55 -41.69
N LEU A 96 21.26 -23.21 -40.97
CA LEU A 96 21.06 -23.65 -39.59
C LEU A 96 21.36 -22.56 -38.56
N GLU A 97 21.70 -21.34 -39.00
CA GLU A 97 21.94 -20.19 -38.12
C GLU A 97 22.93 -20.51 -36.98
N THR A 98 23.94 -21.34 -37.26
CA THR A 98 24.87 -21.86 -36.23
C THR A 98 25.74 -20.79 -35.56
N LYS A 99 25.75 -19.58 -36.13
CA LYS A 99 26.39 -18.37 -35.57
C LYS A 99 25.39 -17.34 -35.05
N ASP A 100 24.09 -17.65 -35.07
CA ASP A 100 23.10 -16.78 -34.47
C ASP A 100 23.33 -16.72 -32.96
N THR A 101 23.68 -15.51 -32.52
CA THR A 101 23.78 -15.14 -31.12
C THR A 101 22.45 -15.30 -30.37
N SER A 102 21.35 -15.69 -31.02
CA SER A 102 20.13 -16.15 -30.33
C SER A 102 20.36 -17.39 -29.43
N LEU A 103 21.42 -18.18 -29.65
CA LEU A 103 21.82 -19.16 -28.64
C LEU A 103 22.36 -18.49 -27.35
N ALA A 104 22.94 -17.29 -27.46
CA ALA A 104 23.15 -16.38 -26.33
C ALA A 104 21.86 -15.67 -25.87
N SER A 105 20.81 -15.62 -26.70
CA SER A 105 19.45 -15.26 -26.28
C SER A 105 18.84 -16.29 -25.33
N PHE A 106 19.24 -17.57 -25.33
CA PHE A 106 18.86 -18.49 -24.24
C PHE A 106 19.52 -18.10 -22.92
N PHE A 107 20.78 -17.69 -22.92
CA PHE A 107 21.43 -17.18 -21.71
C PHE A 107 20.77 -15.88 -21.21
N CYS A 108 20.40 -14.97 -22.11
CA CYS A 108 19.65 -13.77 -21.75
C CYS A 108 18.26 -14.13 -21.19
N ALA A 109 17.51 -15.01 -21.85
CA ALA A 109 16.22 -15.49 -21.38
C ALA A 109 16.32 -16.20 -20.02
N ILE A 110 17.35 -17.04 -19.81
CA ILE A 110 17.61 -17.67 -18.51
C ILE A 110 17.88 -16.61 -17.45
N ASN A 111 18.69 -15.59 -17.75
CA ASN A 111 19.01 -14.52 -16.82
C ASN A 111 17.78 -13.67 -16.48
N ASP A 112 16.96 -13.33 -17.47
CA ASP A 112 15.70 -12.59 -17.29
C ASP A 112 14.73 -13.39 -16.43
N THR A 113 14.52 -14.68 -16.75
CA THR A 113 13.64 -15.57 -15.97
C THR A 113 14.16 -15.76 -14.54
N THR A 114 15.49 -15.84 -14.37
CA THR A 114 16.12 -15.96 -13.05
C THR A 114 15.93 -14.67 -12.24
N SER A 115 16.07 -13.50 -12.88
CA SER A 115 15.81 -12.20 -12.25
C SER A 115 14.34 -12.06 -11.85
N GLU A 116 13.41 -12.43 -12.73
CA GLU A 116 11.96 -12.46 -12.44
C GLU A 116 11.64 -13.40 -11.27
N LEU A 117 12.28 -14.56 -11.21
CA LEU A 117 12.15 -15.50 -10.09
C LEU A 117 12.57 -14.84 -8.76
N TYR A 118 13.77 -14.25 -8.69
CA TYR A 118 14.25 -13.59 -7.48
C TYR A 118 13.37 -12.41 -7.04
N THR A 119 12.92 -11.58 -7.99
CA THR A 119 12.01 -10.46 -7.67
C THR A 119 10.67 -10.96 -7.14
N THR A 120 10.15 -12.07 -7.68
CA THR A 120 8.92 -12.70 -7.22
C THR A 120 9.10 -13.33 -5.84
N GLU A 121 10.20 -14.05 -5.60
CA GLU A 121 10.52 -14.61 -4.29
C GLU A 121 10.66 -13.53 -3.22
N SER A 122 11.32 -12.41 -3.54
CA SER A 122 11.44 -11.27 -2.63
C SER A 122 10.07 -10.69 -2.26
N LYS A 123 9.19 -10.48 -3.25
CA LYS A 123 7.82 -10.00 -3.02
C LYS A 123 7.00 -10.99 -2.20
N ASN A 124 7.15 -12.29 -2.45
CA ASN A 124 6.47 -13.33 -1.66
C ASN A 124 6.92 -13.29 -0.20
N ARG A 125 8.21 -13.16 0.05
CA ARG A 125 8.75 -13.03 1.42
C ARG A 125 8.24 -11.79 2.14
N GLU A 126 8.13 -10.66 1.44
CA GLU A 126 7.53 -9.44 1.98
C GLU A 126 6.06 -9.63 2.32
N MET A 127 5.28 -10.25 1.42
CA MET A 127 3.87 -10.58 1.67
C MET A 127 3.70 -11.53 2.86
N GLU A 128 4.56 -12.53 3.03
CA GLU A 128 4.52 -13.44 4.19
C GLU A 128 4.76 -12.69 5.51
N LEU A 129 5.66 -11.71 5.53
CA LEU A 129 5.91 -10.86 6.69
C LEU A 129 4.69 -10.00 7.02
N GLU A 130 4.06 -9.38 6.01
CA GLU A 130 2.85 -8.59 6.19
C GLU A 130 1.66 -9.45 6.66
N LEU A 131 1.46 -10.64 6.08
CA LEU A 131 0.46 -11.59 6.54
C LEU A 131 0.66 -11.98 8.00
N THR A 132 1.91 -12.22 8.40
CA THR A 132 2.25 -12.53 9.79
C THR A 132 1.96 -11.35 10.72
N ASN A 133 2.24 -10.13 10.29
CA ASN A 133 1.96 -8.89 11.04
C ASN A 133 0.44 -8.69 11.21
N ILE A 134 -0.33 -8.79 10.13
CA ILE A 134 -1.79 -8.67 10.14
C ILE A 134 -2.40 -9.74 11.04
N ARG A 135 -1.94 -10.98 10.98
CA ARG A 135 -2.41 -12.06 11.85
C ARG A 135 -2.19 -11.76 13.34
N LYS A 136 -1.03 -11.20 13.70
CA LYS A 136 -0.74 -10.77 15.08
C LYS A 136 -1.70 -9.65 15.53
N LYS A 137 -1.91 -8.63 14.68
CA LYS A 137 -2.85 -7.54 14.95
C LYS A 137 -4.28 -8.04 15.12
N LEU A 138 -4.73 -8.93 14.24
CA LEU A 138 -6.06 -9.53 14.31
C LEU A 138 -6.26 -10.32 15.62
N THR A 139 -5.26 -11.08 16.03
CA THR A 139 -5.33 -11.85 17.28
C THR A 139 -5.40 -10.92 18.50
N ALA A 140 -4.65 -9.81 18.50
CA ALA A 140 -4.73 -8.79 19.54
C ALA A 140 -6.10 -8.10 19.59
N ALA A 141 -6.67 -7.78 18.43
CA ALA A 141 -7.99 -7.18 18.33
C ALA A 141 -9.09 -8.13 18.86
N LEU A 142 -9.07 -9.41 18.47
CA LEU A 142 -10.01 -10.41 18.97
C LEU A 142 -9.92 -10.60 20.49
N MET A 143 -8.71 -10.57 21.06
CA MET A 143 -8.55 -10.62 22.52
C MET A 143 -9.15 -9.40 23.21
N LEU A 144 -8.99 -8.20 22.62
CA LEU A 144 -9.57 -6.98 23.15
C LEU A 144 -11.10 -6.97 23.04
N GLU A 145 -11.64 -7.43 21.92
CA GLU A 145 -13.09 -7.58 21.69
C GLU A 145 -13.71 -8.48 22.77
N LYS A 146 -13.14 -9.66 23.00
CA LYS A 146 -13.62 -10.58 24.04
C LYS A 146 -13.60 -9.95 25.43
N LYS A 147 -12.55 -9.18 25.75
CA LYS A 147 -12.47 -8.47 27.03
C LYS A 147 -13.56 -7.39 27.14
N LEU A 148 -13.80 -6.63 26.07
CA LEU A 148 -14.85 -5.61 26.03
C LEU A 148 -16.23 -6.24 26.20
N GLU A 149 -16.49 -7.41 25.60
CA GLU A 149 -17.73 -8.16 25.78
C GLU A 149 -17.93 -8.58 27.25
N GLU A 150 -16.89 -9.08 27.91
CA GLU A 150 -16.93 -9.43 29.34
C GLU A 150 -17.17 -8.20 30.22
N ASP A 151 -16.51 -7.08 29.94
CA ASP A 151 -16.65 -5.83 30.69
C ASP A 151 -18.04 -5.20 30.50
N LEU A 152 -18.60 -5.30 29.28
CA LEU A 152 -19.96 -4.86 28.98
C LEU A 152 -20.98 -5.67 29.78
N LYS A 153 -20.86 -7.00 29.79
CA LYS A 153 -21.74 -7.86 30.58
C LYS A 153 -21.71 -7.51 32.07
N LYS A 154 -20.52 -7.32 32.66
CA LYS A 154 -20.40 -6.89 34.07
C LYS A 154 -21.07 -5.54 34.31
N THR A 155 -20.93 -4.62 33.36
CA THR A 155 -21.53 -3.28 33.46
C THR A 155 -23.05 -3.35 33.40
N GLU A 156 -23.62 -4.19 32.54
CA GLU A 156 -25.06 -4.45 32.49
C GLU A 156 -25.59 -5.04 33.80
N GLU A 157 -24.89 -6.01 34.38
CA GLU A 157 -25.25 -6.59 35.69
C GLU A 157 -25.25 -5.53 36.80
N LEU A 158 -24.23 -4.66 36.84
CA LEU A 158 -24.16 -3.54 37.80
C LEU A 158 -25.28 -2.52 37.60
N LEU A 159 -25.63 -2.23 36.34
CA LEU A 159 -26.70 -1.31 35.99
C LEU A 159 -28.05 -1.81 36.50
N GLU A 160 -28.35 -3.10 36.35
CA GLU A 160 -29.59 -3.70 36.84
C GLU A 160 -29.70 -3.63 38.38
N VAL A 161 -28.59 -3.88 39.09
CA VAL A 161 -28.54 -3.73 40.55
C VAL A 161 -28.80 -2.29 40.98
N GLU A 162 -28.16 -1.31 40.34
CA GLU A 162 -28.36 0.11 40.68
C GLU A 162 -29.75 0.62 40.29
N LYS A 163 -30.36 0.12 39.21
CA LYS A 163 -31.77 0.39 38.89
C LYS A 163 -32.70 -0.11 39.99
N ALA A 164 -32.58 -1.37 40.41
CA ALA A 164 -33.41 -1.93 41.49
C ALA A 164 -33.26 -1.15 42.81
N LYS A 165 -32.03 -0.69 43.10
CA LYS A 165 -31.73 0.15 44.26
C LYS A 165 -32.33 1.56 44.13
N ALA A 166 -32.28 2.16 42.94
CA ALA A 166 -32.92 3.44 42.67
C ALA A 166 -34.45 3.34 42.82
N ASP A 167 -35.06 2.27 42.31
CA ASP A 167 -36.49 2.02 42.40
C ASP A 167 -36.94 1.83 43.86
N SER A 168 -36.23 1.01 44.63
CA SER A 168 -36.52 0.84 46.06
C SER A 168 -36.38 2.14 46.85
N ARG A 169 -35.35 2.94 46.56
CA ARG A 169 -35.20 4.29 47.15
C ARG A 169 -36.35 5.21 46.78
N SER A 170 -36.78 5.20 45.51
CA SER A 170 -37.91 6.00 45.03
C SER A 170 -39.22 5.61 45.74
N GLN A 171 -39.50 4.31 45.87
CA GLN A 171 -40.65 3.80 46.62
C GLN A 171 -40.60 4.21 48.10
N ASN A 172 -39.43 4.08 48.75
CA ASN A 172 -39.25 4.49 50.14
C ASN A 172 -39.48 6.01 50.31
N LEU A 173 -38.97 6.82 49.39
CA LEU A 173 -39.14 8.28 49.42
C LEU A 173 -40.62 8.67 49.25
N LYS A 174 -41.35 7.98 48.37
CA LYS A 174 -42.80 8.14 48.22
C LYS A 174 -43.54 7.79 49.52
N PHE A 175 -43.22 6.64 50.13
CA PHE A 175 -43.82 6.24 51.41
C PHE A 175 -43.57 7.27 52.51
N LEU A 176 -42.33 7.76 52.65
CA LEU A 176 -41.99 8.78 53.65
C LEU A 176 -42.74 10.10 53.41
N LYS A 177 -42.91 10.49 52.14
CA LYS A 177 -43.69 11.68 51.77
C LYS A 177 -45.15 11.52 52.17
N ASP A 178 -45.77 10.40 51.80
CA ASP A 178 -47.18 10.11 52.13
C ASP A 178 -47.37 10.05 53.66
N LYS A 179 -46.41 9.45 54.39
CA LYS A 179 -46.44 9.37 55.84
C LYS A 179 -46.28 10.74 56.51
N SER A 180 -45.41 11.59 55.97
CA SER A 180 -45.25 12.97 56.47
C SER A 180 -46.55 13.77 56.32
N GLU A 181 -47.29 13.57 55.23
CA GLU A 181 -48.55 14.27 55.01
C GLU A 181 -49.66 13.76 55.94
N ASP A 182 -49.78 12.43 56.13
CA ASP A 182 -50.65 11.82 57.15
C ASP A 182 -50.37 12.39 58.56
N LEU A 183 -49.09 12.48 58.94
CA LEU A 183 -48.71 13.04 60.23
C LEU A 183 -49.09 14.52 60.36
N LYS A 184 -48.87 15.34 59.33
CA LYS A 184 -49.30 16.75 59.33
C LYS A 184 -50.81 16.88 59.54
N ILE A 185 -51.61 16.06 58.86
CA ILE A 185 -53.07 16.06 59.00
C ILE A 185 -53.47 15.68 60.44
N ARG A 186 -52.86 14.64 61.01
CA ARG A 186 -53.14 14.20 62.39
C ARG A 186 -52.72 15.23 63.44
N ILE A 187 -51.56 15.86 63.27
CA ILE A 187 -51.08 16.93 64.15
C ILE A 187 -52.09 18.07 64.14
N LYS A 188 -52.47 18.56 62.95
CA LYS A 188 -53.45 19.63 62.80
C LYS A 188 -54.79 19.29 63.47
N ALA A 189 -55.29 18.06 63.27
CA ALA A 189 -56.53 17.62 63.90
C ALA A 189 -56.42 17.55 65.45
N ALA A 190 -55.27 17.12 65.98
CA ALA A 190 -55.03 17.07 67.42
C ALA A 190 -54.88 18.48 68.02
N GLU A 191 -54.21 19.40 67.32
CA GLU A 191 -54.13 20.82 67.69
C GLU A 191 -55.51 21.47 67.74
N GLU A 192 -56.36 21.22 66.72
CA GLU A 192 -57.76 21.68 66.69
C GLU A 192 -58.57 21.12 67.87
N GLN A 193 -58.37 19.83 68.22
CA GLN A 193 -59.02 19.23 69.39
C GLN A 193 -58.54 19.82 70.73
N LEU A 194 -57.24 20.06 70.88
CA LEU A 194 -56.65 20.70 72.07
C LEU A 194 -57.18 22.12 72.24
N ALA A 195 -57.27 22.89 71.15
CA ALA A 195 -57.88 24.21 71.16
C ALA A 195 -59.36 24.16 71.57
N ALA A 196 -60.12 23.18 71.06
CA ALA A 196 -61.53 22.99 71.40
C ALA A 196 -61.77 22.55 72.86
N THR A 197 -60.81 21.86 73.48
CA THR A 197 -60.86 21.48 74.91
C THR A 197 -60.39 22.59 75.86
N GLY A 198 -60.02 23.77 75.32
CA GLY A 198 -59.71 24.96 76.10
C GLY A 198 -58.26 25.05 76.59
N LEU A 199 -57.32 24.39 75.89
CA LEU A 199 -55.90 24.53 76.19
C LEU A 199 -55.44 25.99 75.98
N ASP A 200 -54.82 26.59 76.99
CA ASP A 200 -54.23 27.92 76.91
C ASP A 200 -52.90 27.90 76.14
N GLN A 201 -52.78 28.74 75.12
CA GLN A 201 -51.57 28.86 74.28
C GLN A 201 -50.33 29.31 75.08
N SER A 202 -50.51 29.88 76.27
CA SER A 202 -49.41 30.22 77.19
C SER A 202 -48.64 28.99 77.72
N LEU A 203 -49.27 27.81 77.69
CA LEU A 203 -48.69 26.54 78.18
C LEU A 203 -47.99 25.73 77.07
N THR A 204 -47.90 26.25 75.84
CA THR A 204 -47.15 25.57 74.79
C THR A 204 -45.65 25.62 75.09
N HIS A 205 -44.91 24.61 74.61
CA HIS A 205 -43.47 24.56 74.79
C HIS A 205 -42.77 25.81 74.23
N GLU A 206 -43.23 26.34 73.09
CA GLU A 206 -42.69 27.56 72.48
C GLU A 206 -42.90 28.78 73.39
N SER A 207 -44.11 28.97 73.92
CA SER A 207 -44.40 30.05 74.88
C SER A 207 -43.58 29.90 76.17
N LEU A 208 -43.48 28.69 76.73
CA LEU A 208 -42.71 28.42 77.95
C LEU A 208 -41.20 28.64 77.77
N VAL A 209 -40.64 28.28 76.60
CA VAL A 209 -39.24 28.52 76.28
C VAL A 209 -38.99 30.02 76.09
N SER A 210 -39.87 30.74 75.39
CA SER A 210 -39.77 32.20 75.21
C SER A 210 -39.89 33.00 76.51
N LEU A 211 -40.53 32.42 77.54
CA LEU A 211 -40.61 32.96 78.89
C LEU A 211 -39.37 32.63 79.74
N SER A 212 -38.54 31.68 79.30
CA SER A 212 -37.35 31.19 80.01
C SER A 212 -36.03 31.70 79.45
N GLU A 213 -36.04 32.28 78.25
CA GLU A 213 -34.97 33.14 77.69
C GLU A 213 -35.19 34.59 78.09
#